data_AF-F1YZZ7-F1
#
_entry.id   AF-F1YZZ7-F1
#
_cell.length_a   1.000
_cell.length_b   1.000
_cell.length_c   1.000
_cell.angle_alpha   90.00
_cell.angle_beta   90.00
_cell.angle_gamma   90.00
#
_symmetry.space_group_name_H-M   'P 1'
#
loop_
_entity.id
_entity.type
_entity.pdbx_description
1 polymer ?
#
loop_
_entity_poly.entity_id
_entity_poly.type
_entity_poly.pdbx_seq_one_letter_code
_entity_poly.pdbx_strand_id
1 'polypeptide(L)'
;MNVAKFNYRELFKQKTAEDFLLISALLVQIVALAIWGTFEELVLFQMVSLHMTFLYYILSRNNSFIQGRFGSLFLIDAWRGFWIIPVKNFRFRKNILKVQLPDQHLKMKITPALVLISIGTFWVAIGVVLFAVNQLQAVSENFKLLTTNFTDLWGVFFSKIHWMDSIIDFMVYLLFSLPLGAYIYGLIFGPLIRKAGKKANYQAIQAKINRNRLLPLFSSYIVIGSLCFIYTLFLVISFLDLQSLFQVHTISPQNASHTAVSGFWQLVRVALLNFATLAVCYFFSKVAVWNKKAGKILLTILFGYTLAFALLASWKLFGIYIALYGITPLRLISGWFITVLIFWTMLTIIRIHKLFLAIRYGIFYIIITITILPYLFAMYLN
;
A
#
# COMPACT_ATOMS: atom_id res chain seq x y z
N MET A 1 -10.38 5.77 30.75
CA MET A 1 -11.57 5.26 30.04
C MET A 1 -11.59 3.76 30.25
N ASN A 2 -12.64 3.22 30.88
CA ASN A 2 -12.69 1.82 31.26
C ASN A 2 -13.04 0.98 30.02
N VAL A 3 -12.03 0.35 29.39
CA VAL A 3 -12.15 -0.44 28.16
C VAL A 3 -13.16 -1.60 28.35
N ALA A 4 -13.36 -2.05 29.59
CA ALA A 4 -14.25 -3.13 29.98
C ALA A 4 -15.75 -2.89 29.71
N LYS A 5 -16.20 -1.64 29.56
CA LYS A 5 -17.62 -1.31 29.24
C LYS A 5 -17.87 -0.99 27.76
N PHE A 6 -16.88 -1.20 26.88
CA PHE A 6 -17.03 -0.88 25.46
C PHE A 6 -17.78 -2.01 24.74
N ASN A 7 -19.02 -1.75 24.29
CA ASN A 7 -19.82 -2.75 23.59
C ASN A 7 -19.36 -2.88 22.13
N TYR A 8 -18.35 -3.72 21.89
CA TYR A 8 -17.79 -3.97 20.56
C TYR A 8 -18.83 -4.51 19.56
N ARG A 9 -19.88 -5.20 20.02
CA ARG A 9 -20.85 -5.87 19.12
C ARG A 9 -21.71 -4.90 18.32
N GLU A 10 -22.02 -3.71 18.83
CA GLU A 10 -22.91 -2.77 18.11
C GLU A 10 -22.19 -1.94 17.05
N LEU A 11 -20.91 -1.62 17.24
CA LEU A 11 -20.12 -0.83 16.28
C LEU A 11 -19.91 -1.55 14.94
N PHE A 12 -20.01 -2.89 14.95
CA PHE A 12 -19.60 -3.77 13.87
C PHE A 12 -20.75 -4.36 13.04
N LYS A 13 -22.00 -3.99 13.33
CA LYS A 13 -23.21 -4.56 12.71
C LYS A 13 -23.43 -4.15 11.25
N GLN A 14 -23.05 -2.94 10.84
CA GLN A 14 -23.16 -2.52 9.44
C GLN A 14 -21.89 -2.90 8.67
N LYS A 15 -21.99 -3.91 7.81
CA LYS A 15 -20.95 -4.27 6.85
C LYS A 15 -21.13 -3.42 5.59
N THR A 16 -20.11 -2.67 5.21
CA THR A 16 -20.10 -1.92 3.95
C THR A 16 -19.52 -2.77 2.81
N ALA A 17 -19.79 -2.38 1.56
CA ALA A 17 -19.18 -3.04 0.40
C ALA A 17 -17.64 -2.88 0.42
N GLU A 18 -17.16 -1.74 0.92
CA GLU A 18 -15.75 -1.46 1.18
C GLU A 18 -15.15 -2.47 2.16
N ASP A 19 -15.81 -2.74 3.28
CA ASP A 19 -15.32 -3.71 4.27
C ASP A 19 -15.11 -5.10 3.65
N PHE A 20 -16.11 -5.56 2.88
CA PHE A 20 -16.05 -6.88 2.23
C PHE A 20 -14.95 -6.94 1.17
N LEU A 21 -14.86 -5.92 0.31
CA LEU A 21 -13.82 -5.86 -0.71
C LEU A 21 -12.42 -5.83 -0.08
N LEU A 22 -12.21 -4.98 0.92
CA LEU A 22 -10.90 -4.75 1.52
C LEU A 22 -10.42 -5.95 2.33
N ILE A 23 -11.29 -6.61 3.10
CA ILE A 23 -10.89 -7.82 3.85
C ILE A 23 -10.60 -9.00 2.90
N SER A 24 -11.39 -9.14 1.83
CA SER A 24 -11.17 -10.18 0.83
C SER A 24 -9.88 -9.94 0.08
N ALA A 25 -9.64 -8.70 -0.37
CA ALA A 25 -8.40 -8.32 -1.04
C ALA A 25 -7.17 -8.52 -0.14
N LEU A 26 -7.26 -8.14 1.14
CA LEU A 26 -6.18 -8.34 2.10
C LEU A 26 -5.86 -9.84 2.28
N LEU A 27 -6.88 -10.68 2.42
CA LEU A 27 -6.69 -12.13 2.54
C LEU A 27 -6.00 -12.69 1.28
N VAL A 28 -6.48 -12.33 0.10
CA VAL A 28 -5.93 -12.80 -1.19
C VAL A 28 -4.49 -12.30 -1.39
N GLN A 29 -4.15 -11.09 -0.96
CA GLN A 29 -2.78 -10.57 -0.98
C GLN A 29 -1.86 -11.34 -0.02
N ILE A 30 -2.33 -11.65 1.19
CA ILE A 30 -1.57 -12.46 2.17
C ILE A 30 -1.34 -13.87 1.64
N VAL A 31 -2.35 -14.49 1.03
CA VAL A 31 -2.21 -15.82 0.41
C VAL A 31 -1.18 -15.79 -0.72
N ALA A 32 -1.19 -14.77 -1.58
CA ALA A 32 -0.19 -14.64 -2.63
C ALA A 32 1.24 -14.55 -2.07
N LEU A 33 1.43 -13.73 -1.02
CA LEU A 33 2.71 -13.60 -0.33
C LEU A 33 3.14 -14.88 0.38
N ALA A 34 2.19 -15.66 0.92
CA ALA A 34 2.50 -16.92 1.59
C ALA A 34 2.92 -18.02 0.59
N ILE A 35 2.30 -18.06 -0.59
CA ILE A 35 2.57 -19.11 -1.60
C ILE A 35 3.84 -18.78 -2.41
N TRP A 36 3.94 -17.57 -2.95
CA TRP A 36 5.01 -17.20 -3.89
C TRP A 36 6.03 -16.22 -3.31
N GLY A 37 5.83 -15.72 -2.10
CA GLY A 37 6.68 -14.67 -1.55
C GLY A 37 6.51 -13.36 -2.33
N THR A 38 7.61 -12.62 -2.41
CA THR A 38 7.67 -11.33 -3.12
C THR A 38 8.40 -11.48 -4.44
N PHE A 39 7.82 -10.97 -5.52
CA PHE A 39 8.50 -10.87 -6.82
C PHE A 39 9.34 -9.60 -6.85
N GLU A 40 10.62 -9.66 -7.21
CA GLU A 40 11.55 -8.51 -7.15
C GLU A 40 10.99 -7.26 -7.85
N GLU A 41 10.40 -7.41 -9.03
CA GLU A 41 9.84 -6.30 -9.80
C GLU A 41 8.55 -5.73 -9.19
N LEU A 42 7.88 -6.49 -8.31
CA LEU A 42 6.61 -6.15 -7.70
C LEU A 42 6.71 -5.87 -6.19
N VAL A 43 7.85 -6.09 -5.52
CA VAL A 43 8.03 -5.94 -4.06
C VAL A 43 7.40 -4.64 -3.55
N LEU A 44 7.73 -3.51 -4.17
CA LEU A 44 7.21 -2.21 -3.77
C LEU A 44 5.68 -2.15 -3.89
N PHE A 45 5.13 -2.62 -5.01
CA PHE A 45 3.70 -2.63 -5.26
C PHE A 45 2.96 -3.59 -4.33
N GLN A 46 3.49 -4.79 -4.07
CA GLN A 46 2.93 -5.76 -3.12
C GLN A 46 2.87 -5.18 -1.71
N MET A 47 3.98 -4.62 -1.23
CA MET A 47 4.07 -4.08 0.14
C MET A 47 3.21 -2.84 0.33
N VAL A 48 3.26 -1.89 -0.62
CA VAL A 48 2.42 -0.68 -0.57
C VAL A 48 0.94 -1.06 -0.69
N SER A 49 0.58 -1.95 -1.61
CA SER A 49 -0.81 -2.39 -1.77
C SER A 49 -1.33 -3.08 -0.51
N LEU A 50 -0.55 -3.99 0.08
CA LEU A 50 -0.91 -4.69 1.31
C LEU A 50 -1.17 -3.71 2.45
N HIS A 51 -0.23 -2.79 2.67
CA HIS A 51 -0.34 -1.79 3.73
C HIS A 51 -1.52 -0.84 3.50
N MET A 52 -1.69 -0.34 2.28
CA MET A 52 -2.81 0.55 1.93
C MET A 52 -4.16 -0.14 2.05
N THR A 53 -4.26 -1.40 1.63
CA THR A 53 -5.49 -2.21 1.77
C THR A 53 -5.83 -2.42 3.25
N PHE A 54 -4.83 -2.73 4.08
CA PHE A 54 -4.99 -2.87 5.53
C PHE A 54 -5.42 -1.55 6.19
N LEU A 55 -4.77 -0.44 5.85
CA LEU A 55 -5.12 0.89 6.33
C LEU A 55 -6.57 1.26 6.01
N TYR A 56 -6.97 1.08 4.75
CA TYR A 56 -8.33 1.37 4.32
C TYR A 56 -9.35 0.44 4.96
N TYR A 57 -9.02 -0.84 5.15
CA TYR A 57 -9.89 -1.78 5.87
C TYR A 57 -10.19 -1.27 7.28
N ILE A 58 -9.16 -0.84 8.02
CA ILE A 58 -9.34 -0.29 9.38
C ILE A 58 -10.18 0.98 9.37
N LEU A 59 -9.98 1.88 8.39
CA LEU A 59 -10.78 3.10 8.26
C LEU A 59 -12.25 2.79 7.95
N SER A 60 -12.49 1.84 7.05
CA SER A 60 -13.82 1.37 6.66
C SER A 60 -14.54 0.75 7.85
N ARG A 61 -13.87 -0.20 8.52
CA ARG A 61 -14.43 -0.97 9.63
C ARG A 61 -14.81 -0.12 10.83
N ASN A 62 -14.10 0.98 11.04
CA ASN A 62 -14.35 1.94 12.11
C ASN A 62 -15.24 3.12 11.69
N ASN A 63 -15.85 3.09 10.50
CA ASN A 63 -16.64 4.19 9.93
C ASN A 63 -15.90 5.54 10.07
N SER A 64 -14.63 5.55 9.68
CA SER A 64 -13.65 6.63 9.91
C SER A 64 -13.20 7.35 8.63
N PHE A 65 -13.68 6.91 7.46
CA PHE A 65 -13.59 7.66 6.20
C PHE A 65 -14.18 9.06 6.35
N ILE A 66 -13.54 10.07 5.74
CA ILE A 66 -14.06 11.45 5.80
C ILE A 66 -15.46 11.53 5.18
N GLN A 67 -15.67 10.88 4.04
CA GLN A 67 -16.94 10.90 3.30
C GLN A 67 -17.86 9.71 3.67
N GLY A 68 -17.49 8.93 4.68
CA GLY A 68 -18.16 7.67 5.05
C GLY A 68 -17.94 6.51 4.07
N ARG A 69 -17.30 6.75 2.93
CA ARG A 69 -16.98 5.80 1.86
C ARG A 69 -15.79 6.29 1.06
N PHE A 70 -15.30 5.49 0.11
CA PHE A 70 -14.31 5.98 -0.86
C PHE A 70 -14.89 7.11 -1.72
N GLY A 71 -14.09 8.15 -1.91
CA GLY A 71 -14.44 9.28 -2.77
C GLY A 71 -13.27 10.25 -2.92
N SER A 72 -13.54 11.52 -3.23
CA SER A 72 -12.50 12.47 -3.68
C SER A 72 -11.39 12.75 -2.68
N LEU A 73 -11.61 12.46 -1.40
CA LEU A 73 -10.63 12.66 -0.34
C LEU A 73 -9.89 11.37 0.05
N PHE A 74 -9.95 10.32 -0.78
CA PHE A 74 -9.32 9.02 -0.48
C PHE A 74 -7.82 9.14 -0.17
N LEU A 75 -7.10 10.08 -0.81
CA LEU A 75 -5.68 10.35 -0.51
C LEU A 75 -5.49 11.01 0.86
N ILE A 76 -6.42 11.87 1.28
CA ILE A 76 -6.41 12.45 2.63
C ILE A 76 -6.76 11.36 3.65
N ASP A 77 -7.69 10.45 3.32
CA ASP A 77 -7.99 9.29 4.15
C ASP A 77 -6.77 8.37 4.28
N ALA A 78 -6.03 8.10 3.19
CA ALA A 78 -4.76 7.39 3.24
C ALA A 78 -3.75 8.10 4.15
N TRP A 79 -3.53 9.40 3.97
CA TRP A 79 -2.61 10.17 4.81
C TRP A 79 -3.02 10.14 6.30
N ARG A 80 -4.33 10.23 6.57
CA ARG A 80 -4.88 10.13 7.93
C ARG A 80 -4.66 8.75 8.54
N GLY A 81 -4.93 7.69 7.78
CA GLY A 81 -4.71 6.32 8.20
C GLY A 81 -3.23 6.04 8.42
N PHE A 82 -2.38 6.48 7.50
CA PHE A 82 -0.95 6.21 7.54
C PHE A 82 -0.27 6.97 8.69
N TRP A 83 -0.52 8.28 8.86
CA TRP A 83 0.24 9.10 9.82
C TRP A 83 -0.60 9.57 11.01
N ILE A 84 -1.74 10.19 10.76
CA ILE A 84 -2.43 10.98 11.79
C ILE A 84 -3.05 10.11 12.86
N ILE A 85 -3.73 9.03 12.48
CA ILE A 85 -4.42 8.14 13.41
C ILE A 85 -3.41 7.33 14.25
N PRO A 86 -2.41 6.65 13.68
CA PRO A 86 -1.45 5.87 14.47
C PRO A 86 -0.65 6.73 15.43
N VAL A 87 -0.07 7.84 14.95
CA VAL A 87 0.83 8.69 15.74
C VAL A 87 0.10 9.40 16.87
N LYS A 88 -1.12 9.91 16.63
CA LYS A 88 -1.92 10.53 17.72
C LYS A 88 -2.29 9.54 18.81
N ASN A 89 -2.38 8.26 18.47
CA ASN A 89 -2.81 7.21 19.39
C ASN A 89 -1.66 6.34 19.93
N PHE A 90 -0.42 6.67 19.59
CA PHE A 90 0.79 5.92 19.97
C PHE A 90 0.92 5.71 21.49
N ARG A 91 0.49 6.71 22.28
CA ARG A 91 0.56 6.69 23.75
C ARG A 91 -0.51 5.82 24.41
N PHE A 92 -1.57 5.43 23.70
CA PHE A 92 -2.63 4.59 24.28
C PHE A 92 -2.17 3.15 24.56
N ARG A 93 -1.05 2.69 23.98
CA ARG A 93 -0.45 1.39 24.31
C ARG A 93 -0.11 1.29 25.81
N LYS A 94 0.35 2.39 26.43
CA LYS A 94 0.64 2.43 27.88
C LYS A 94 -0.61 2.23 28.76
N ASN A 95 -1.79 2.53 28.23
CA ASN A 95 -3.04 2.37 28.98
C ASN A 95 -3.53 0.92 29.01
N ILE A 96 -3.04 0.04 28.13
CA ILE A 96 -3.37 -1.40 28.18
C ILE A 96 -2.76 -2.07 29.42
N LEU A 97 -1.59 -1.61 29.86
CA LEU A 97 -0.95 -2.03 31.11
C LEU A 97 -1.80 -1.68 32.35
N LYS A 98 -2.74 -0.75 32.21
CA LYS A 98 -3.68 -0.35 33.27
C LYS A 98 -5.03 -1.04 33.17
N VAL A 99 -5.28 -1.83 32.12
CA VAL A 99 -6.49 -2.63 31.98
C VAL A 99 -6.31 -3.86 32.87
N GLN A 100 -6.98 -3.85 34.02
CA GLN A 100 -7.13 -5.04 34.84
C GLN A 100 -7.94 -6.05 34.03
N LEU A 101 -7.31 -7.17 33.65
CA LEU A 101 -8.04 -8.33 33.14
C LEU A 101 -8.94 -8.86 34.25
N PRO A 102 -10.16 -9.34 33.94
CA PRO A 102 -11.02 -9.97 34.93
C PRO A 102 -10.24 -11.11 35.60
N ASP A 103 -10.14 -11.07 36.92
CA ASP A 103 -9.35 -12.02 37.71
C ASP A 103 -9.87 -13.45 37.49
N GLN A 104 -9.15 -14.22 36.67
CA GLN A 104 -9.17 -15.67 36.79
C GLN A 104 -8.20 -16.04 37.91
N HIS A 105 -8.79 -16.51 39.01
CA HIS A 105 -8.08 -17.00 40.19
C HIS A 105 -7.12 -18.13 39.80
N LEU A 106 -5.82 -17.81 39.77
CA LEU A 106 -4.65 -18.67 40.04
C LEU A 106 -3.41 -17.78 39.86
N LYS A 107 -3.14 -16.89 40.83
CA LYS A 107 -1.91 -16.07 40.82
C LYS A 107 -0.88 -16.70 41.76
N MET A 108 0.00 -17.53 41.22
CA MET A 108 1.38 -17.56 41.74
C MET A 108 1.98 -16.19 41.42
N LYS A 109 2.35 -15.42 42.45
CA LYS A 109 3.05 -14.14 42.29
C LYS A 109 4.50 -14.40 41.85
N ILE A 110 4.68 -14.74 40.58
CA ILE A 110 5.99 -14.77 39.95
C ILE A 110 6.38 -13.32 39.66
N THR A 111 7.25 -12.74 40.48
CA THR A 111 7.84 -11.42 40.20
C THR A 111 8.83 -11.53 39.04
N PRO A 112 8.91 -10.56 38.11
CA PRO A 112 9.88 -10.58 37.01
C PRO A 112 11.32 -10.63 37.53
N ALA A 113 11.59 -10.08 38.71
CA ALA A 113 12.86 -10.22 39.41
C ALA A 113 13.18 -11.68 39.77
N LEU A 114 12.18 -12.46 40.21
CA LEU A 114 12.35 -13.86 40.58
C LEU A 114 12.63 -14.73 39.35
N VAL A 115 11.97 -14.46 38.21
CA VAL A 115 12.29 -15.13 36.92
C VAL A 115 13.71 -14.79 36.47
N LEU A 116 14.11 -13.53 36.54
CA LEU A 116 15.45 -13.10 36.15
C LEU A 116 16.53 -13.74 37.04
N ILE A 117 16.29 -13.79 38.35
CA ILE A 117 17.19 -14.44 39.31
C ILE A 117 17.26 -15.95 39.04
N SER A 118 16.13 -16.62 38.80
CA SER A 118 16.08 -18.05 38.50
C SER A 118 16.78 -18.41 37.18
N ILE A 119 16.60 -17.61 36.13
CA ILE A 119 17.32 -17.78 34.86
C ILE A 119 18.82 -17.57 35.09
N GLY A 120 19.20 -16.51 35.80
CA GLY A 120 20.61 -16.24 36.12
C GLY A 120 21.28 -17.35 36.93
N THR A 121 20.61 -17.87 37.98
CA THR A 121 21.13 -18.98 38.78
C THR A 121 21.22 -20.28 37.99
N PHE A 122 20.28 -20.55 37.09
CA PHE A 122 20.34 -21.71 36.20
C PHE A 122 21.58 -21.68 35.29
N TRP A 123 21.87 -20.52 34.68
CA TRP A 123 23.06 -20.36 33.82
C TRP A 123 24.37 -20.47 34.59
N VAL A 124 24.45 -19.86 35.79
CA VAL A 124 25.62 -20.00 36.66
C VAL A 124 25.83 -21.44 37.08
N ALA A 125 24.77 -22.15 37.47
CA ALA A 125 24.85 -23.56 37.85
C ALA A 125 25.35 -24.45 36.70
N ILE A 126 24.86 -24.24 35.47
CA ILE A 126 25.34 -24.95 34.29
C ILE A 126 26.83 -24.67 34.05
N GLY A 127 27.27 -23.42 34.14
CA GLY A 127 28.68 -23.06 33.95
C GLY A 127 29.60 -23.76 34.97
N VAL A 128 29.21 -23.78 36.24
CA VAL A 128 29.96 -24.46 37.31
C VAL A 128 29.99 -25.98 37.09
N VAL A 129 28.87 -26.58 36.69
CA VAL A 129 28.80 -28.03 36.41
C VAL A 129 29.67 -28.40 35.21
N LEU A 130 29.62 -27.65 34.11
CA LEU A 130 30.47 -27.89 32.94
C LEU A 130 31.95 -27.74 33.26
N PHE A 131 32.31 -26.74 34.06
CA PHE A 131 33.68 -26.59 34.56
C PHE A 131 34.12 -27.80 35.39
N ALA A 132 33.29 -28.22 36.36
CA ALA A 132 33.58 -29.38 37.20
C ALA A 132 33.71 -30.67 36.38
N VAL A 133 32.82 -30.90 35.42
CA VAL A 133 32.90 -32.06 34.51
C VAL A 133 34.22 -32.04 33.74
N ASN A 134 34.63 -30.91 33.18
CA ASN A 134 35.90 -30.79 32.46
C ASN A 134 37.12 -31.12 33.36
N GLN A 135 37.14 -30.63 34.60
CA GLN A 135 38.21 -30.97 35.55
C GLN A 135 38.24 -32.46 35.89
N LEU A 136 37.07 -33.08 36.08
CA LEU A 136 36.97 -34.51 36.41
C LEU A 136 37.32 -35.42 35.22
N GLN A 137 37.01 -35.00 33.99
CA GLN A 137 37.43 -35.71 32.77
C GLN A 137 38.96 -35.77 32.61
N ALA A 138 39.68 -34.77 33.12
CA ALA A 138 41.14 -34.76 33.10
C ALA A 138 41.78 -35.76 34.07
N VAL A 139 41.03 -36.18 35.10
CA VAL A 139 41.52 -37.07 36.17
C VAL A 139 41.13 -38.54 35.92
N SER A 140 40.08 -38.81 35.14
CA SER A 140 39.60 -40.17 34.87
C SER A 140 39.15 -40.39 33.43
N GLU A 141 39.77 -41.34 32.73
CA GLU A 141 39.41 -41.70 31.35
C GLU A 141 38.02 -42.36 31.25
N ASN A 142 37.62 -43.18 32.22
CA ASN A 142 36.28 -43.79 32.24
C ASN A 142 35.19 -42.72 32.43
N PHE A 143 35.44 -41.71 33.26
CA PHE A 143 34.51 -40.59 33.44
C PHE A 143 34.42 -39.73 32.17
N LYS A 144 35.54 -39.55 31.47
CA LYS A 144 35.60 -38.88 30.17
C LYS A 144 34.73 -39.57 29.14
N LEU A 145 34.84 -40.89 28.98
CA LEU A 145 34.01 -41.64 28.03
C LEU A 145 32.50 -41.53 28.30
N LEU A 146 32.09 -41.40 29.57
CA LEU A 146 30.68 -41.24 29.94
C LEU A 146 30.15 -39.82 29.70
N THR A 147 31.00 -38.81 29.75
CA THR A 147 30.59 -37.39 29.76
C THR A 147 30.93 -36.62 28.48
N THR A 148 31.72 -37.20 27.56
CA THR A 148 32.09 -36.61 26.27
C THR A 148 30.88 -36.21 25.43
N ASN A 149 29.89 -37.09 25.27
CA ASN A 149 28.68 -36.80 24.50
C ASN A 149 27.90 -35.59 25.06
N PHE A 150 27.91 -35.42 26.38
CA PHE A 150 27.29 -34.27 27.03
C PHE A 150 28.08 -32.99 26.75
N THR A 151 29.40 -33.00 26.94
CA THR A 151 30.25 -31.82 26.68
C THR A 151 30.28 -31.41 25.21
N ASP A 152 30.24 -32.37 24.30
CA ASP A 152 30.25 -32.12 22.85
C ASP A 152 28.91 -31.51 22.39
N LEU A 153 27.78 -31.98 22.91
CA LEU A 153 26.45 -31.40 22.64
C LEU A 153 26.42 -29.92 23.08
N TRP A 154 26.96 -29.62 24.26
CA TRP A 154 27.08 -28.25 24.74
C TRP A 154 28.08 -27.41 23.93
N GLY A 155 29.23 -27.98 23.54
CA GLY A 155 30.20 -27.33 22.66
C GLY A 155 29.59 -26.95 21.30
N VAL A 156 28.79 -27.83 20.70
CA VAL A 156 28.02 -27.56 19.47
C VAL A 156 26.94 -26.51 19.70
N PHE A 157 26.22 -26.54 20.83
CA PHE A 157 25.23 -25.55 21.19
C PHE A 157 25.84 -24.14 21.32
N PHE A 158 26.98 -24.01 22.03
CA PHE A 158 27.68 -22.74 22.22
C PHE A 158 28.41 -22.25 20.95
N SER A 159 28.96 -23.14 20.12
CA SER A 159 29.59 -22.74 18.85
C SER A 159 28.59 -22.28 17.80
N LYS A 160 27.33 -22.78 17.82
CA LYS A 160 26.23 -22.26 16.98
C LYS A 160 25.62 -20.97 17.53
N ILE A 161 26.01 -20.57 18.73
CA ILE A 161 25.53 -19.39 19.43
C ILE A 161 26.41 -18.19 18.99
N HIS A 162 26.11 -17.63 17.81
CA HIS A 162 26.64 -16.33 17.36
C HIS A 162 25.98 -15.19 18.16
N TRP A 163 26.23 -15.15 19.47
CA TRP A 163 25.55 -14.25 20.40
C TRP A 163 25.68 -12.78 20.02
N MET A 164 26.83 -12.34 19.53
CA MET A 164 27.04 -10.90 19.32
C MET A 164 26.22 -10.35 18.14
N ASP A 165 26.27 -11.01 16.98
CA ASP A 165 25.52 -10.60 15.79
C ASP A 165 24.00 -10.80 16.01
N SER A 166 23.61 -11.91 16.62
CA SER A 166 22.20 -12.20 16.91
C SER A 166 21.61 -11.26 17.98
N ILE A 167 22.40 -10.81 18.97
CA ILE A 167 21.96 -9.85 19.98
C ILE A 167 21.82 -8.46 19.36
N ILE A 168 22.75 -8.05 18.48
CA ILE A 168 22.66 -6.76 17.78
C ILE A 168 21.41 -6.75 16.90
N ASP A 169 21.18 -7.79 16.09
CA ASP A 169 19.98 -7.93 15.27
C ASP A 169 18.71 -7.93 16.14
N PHE A 170 18.70 -8.70 17.23
CA PHE A 170 17.58 -8.72 18.17
C PHE A 170 17.33 -7.34 18.80
N MET A 171 18.37 -6.61 19.21
CA MET A 171 18.24 -5.26 19.78
C MET A 171 17.73 -4.26 18.75
N VAL A 172 18.21 -4.35 17.51
CA VAL A 172 17.74 -3.53 16.39
C VAL A 172 16.26 -3.83 16.10
N TYR A 173 15.90 -5.10 15.94
CA TYR A 173 14.50 -5.51 15.75
C TYR A 173 13.63 -5.14 16.93
N LEU A 174 14.11 -5.27 18.17
CA LEU A 174 13.38 -4.87 19.36
C LEU A 174 13.13 -3.36 19.36
N LEU A 175 14.15 -2.55 19.08
CA LEU A 175 14.04 -1.10 19.00
C LEU A 175 13.03 -0.65 17.94
N PHE A 176 13.02 -1.27 16.75
CA PHE A 176 12.07 -0.97 15.67
C PHE A 176 10.69 -1.62 15.86
N SER A 177 10.59 -2.73 16.58
CA SER A 177 9.31 -3.39 16.90
C SER A 177 8.47 -2.56 17.87
N LEU A 178 9.08 -1.78 18.75
CA LEU A 178 8.38 -0.91 19.69
C LEU A 178 7.54 0.18 18.98
N PRO A 179 8.11 1.01 18.08
CA PRO A 179 7.35 1.98 17.33
C PRO A 179 6.41 1.34 16.32
N LEU A 180 6.79 0.22 15.68
CA LEU A 180 5.89 -0.51 14.78
C LEU A 180 4.68 -1.06 15.52
N GLY A 181 4.88 -1.70 16.68
CA GLY A 181 3.80 -2.22 17.51
C GLY A 181 2.90 -1.10 18.05
N ALA A 182 3.47 0.04 18.44
CA ALA A 182 2.69 1.20 18.86
C ALA A 182 1.92 1.85 17.70
N TYR A 183 2.49 1.83 16.49
CA TYR A 183 1.83 2.24 15.25
C TYR A 183 0.60 1.37 14.96
N ILE A 184 0.78 0.05 14.88
CA ILE A 184 -0.31 -0.90 14.60
C ILE A 184 -1.39 -0.80 15.68
N TYR A 185 -1.00 -0.68 16.94
CA TYR A 185 -1.93 -0.46 18.05
C TYR A 185 -2.73 0.83 17.89
N GLY A 186 -2.05 1.95 17.63
CA GLY A 186 -2.68 3.25 17.44
C GLY A 186 -3.60 3.29 16.22
N LEU A 187 -3.27 2.53 15.18
CA LEU A 187 -4.08 2.38 13.97
C LEU A 187 -5.38 1.61 14.23
N ILE A 188 -5.28 0.42 14.85
CA ILE A 188 -6.43 -0.48 15.08
C ILE A 188 -7.32 0.04 16.21
N PHE A 189 -6.74 0.31 17.38
CA PHE A 189 -7.48 0.62 18.60
C PHE A 189 -7.76 2.11 18.78
N GLY A 190 -6.95 2.98 18.17
CA GLY A 190 -7.14 4.42 18.25
C GLY A 190 -8.54 4.88 17.81
N PRO A 191 -9.06 4.43 16.65
CA PRO A 191 -10.43 4.72 16.22
C PRO A 191 -11.51 4.18 17.17
N LEU A 192 -11.28 3.01 17.80
CA LEU A 192 -12.23 2.38 18.72
C LEU A 192 -12.35 3.15 20.05
N ILE A 193 -11.21 3.59 20.60
CA ILE A 193 -11.16 4.25 21.91
C ILE A 193 -11.68 5.70 21.82
N ARG A 194 -11.65 6.31 20.64
CA ARG A 194 -12.01 7.72 20.47
C ARG A 194 -13.53 7.88 20.43
N LYS A 195 -14.09 8.67 21.36
CA LYS A 195 -15.53 9.04 21.38
C LYS A 195 -16.01 9.52 19.99
N ALA A 196 -17.20 9.07 19.59
CA ALA A 196 -17.83 9.31 18.29
C ALA A 196 -17.85 10.78 17.82
N GLY A 197 -17.80 11.76 18.73
CA GLY A 197 -17.84 13.20 18.43
C GLY A 197 -16.55 13.84 17.88
N LYS A 198 -15.44 13.09 17.72
CA LYS A 198 -14.18 13.62 17.15
C LYS A 198 -13.80 12.99 15.79
N LYS A 199 -14.78 12.46 15.05
CA LYS A 199 -14.60 11.96 13.68
C LYS A 199 -14.26 13.12 12.73
N ALA A 200 -13.57 12.83 11.64
CA ALA A 200 -13.25 13.86 10.65
C ALA A 200 -14.55 14.36 10.01
N ASN A 201 -14.77 15.67 10.05
CA ASN A 201 -15.96 16.28 9.47
C ASN A 201 -15.68 16.66 8.01
N TYR A 202 -16.40 16.03 7.08
CA TYR A 202 -16.32 16.35 5.65
C TYR A 202 -16.60 17.83 5.37
N GLN A 203 -17.61 18.42 6.01
CA GLN A 203 -17.98 19.83 5.80
C GLN A 203 -16.86 20.77 6.23
N ALA A 204 -16.19 20.49 7.35
CA ALA A 204 -15.06 21.30 7.82
C ALA A 204 -13.85 21.22 6.88
N ILE A 205 -13.54 20.02 6.38
CA ILE A 205 -12.45 19.84 5.39
C ILE A 205 -12.81 20.51 4.07
N GLN A 206 -14.06 20.36 3.62
CA GLN A 206 -14.53 20.97 2.38
C GLN A 206 -14.55 22.50 2.48
N ALA A 207 -14.92 23.08 3.64
CA ALA A 207 -14.83 24.51 3.88
C ALA A 207 -13.38 25.02 3.80
N LYS A 208 -12.42 24.26 4.36
CA LYS A 208 -10.99 24.58 4.26
C LYS A 208 -10.49 24.51 2.81
N ILE A 209 -10.91 23.50 2.05
CA ILE A 209 -10.59 23.40 0.61
C ILE A 209 -11.19 24.60 -0.13
N ASN A 210 -12.46 24.93 0.12
CA ASN A 210 -13.15 26.03 -0.54
C ASN A 210 -12.47 27.39 -0.27
N ARG A 211 -11.99 27.61 0.96
CA ARG A 211 -11.24 28.82 1.32
C ARG A 211 -9.91 28.95 0.56
N ASN A 212 -9.28 27.83 0.22
CA ASN A 212 -8.00 27.79 -0.46
C ASN A 212 -8.12 27.81 -2.00
N ARG A 213 -9.32 28.04 -2.56
CA ARG A 213 -9.54 28.13 -4.00
C ARG A 213 -9.16 29.50 -4.54
N LEU A 214 -7.95 29.59 -5.09
CA LEU A 214 -7.37 30.84 -5.58
C LEU A 214 -7.53 31.02 -7.10
N LEU A 215 -7.56 29.93 -7.88
CA LEU A 215 -7.51 29.99 -9.34
C LEU A 215 -8.82 30.54 -9.93
N PRO A 216 -8.77 31.63 -10.70
CA PRO A 216 -9.91 32.08 -11.50
C PRO A 216 -10.35 31.03 -12.52
N LEU A 217 -11.64 31.02 -12.86
CA LEU A 217 -12.19 30.08 -13.83
C LEU A 217 -11.53 30.24 -15.21
N PHE A 218 -11.24 31.48 -15.62
CA PHE A 218 -10.58 31.79 -16.89
C PHE A 218 -9.20 31.12 -17.01
N SER A 219 -8.38 31.16 -15.96
CA SER A 219 -7.08 30.49 -15.93
C SER A 219 -7.22 28.97 -16.11
N SER A 220 -8.27 28.36 -15.55
CA SER A 220 -8.54 26.93 -15.75
C SER A 220 -8.88 26.61 -17.21
N TYR A 221 -9.61 27.50 -17.90
CA TYR A 221 -9.91 27.34 -19.32
C TYR A 221 -8.69 27.54 -20.21
N ILE A 222 -7.82 28.50 -19.91
CA ILE A 222 -6.57 28.66 -20.66
C ILE A 222 -5.75 27.37 -20.59
N VAL A 223 -5.51 26.84 -19.38
CA VAL A 223 -4.69 25.63 -19.22
C VAL A 223 -5.29 24.44 -19.97
N ILE A 224 -6.59 24.15 -19.75
CA ILE A 224 -7.24 23.01 -20.41
C ILE A 224 -7.30 23.23 -21.93
N GLY A 225 -7.61 24.45 -22.37
CA GLY A 225 -7.69 24.81 -23.78
C GLY A 225 -6.36 24.70 -24.49
N SER A 226 -5.27 25.17 -23.88
CA SER A 226 -3.91 25.03 -24.42
C SER A 226 -3.49 23.57 -24.55
N LEU A 227 -3.80 22.72 -23.55
CA LEU A 227 -3.54 21.28 -23.65
C LEU A 227 -4.34 20.65 -24.80
N CYS A 228 -5.63 20.96 -24.91
CA CYS A 228 -6.46 20.48 -26.03
C CYS A 228 -5.88 20.94 -27.38
N PHE A 229 -5.48 22.20 -27.50
CA PHE A 229 -4.89 22.75 -28.72
C PHE A 229 -3.60 22.02 -29.12
N ILE A 230 -2.67 21.84 -28.17
CA ILE A 230 -1.41 21.12 -28.42
C ILE A 230 -1.69 19.65 -28.80
N TYR A 231 -2.66 19.00 -28.17
CA TYR A 231 -3.01 17.61 -28.50
C TYR A 231 -3.65 17.48 -29.89
N THR A 232 -4.50 18.43 -30.28
CA THR A 232 -5.00 18.50 -31.65
C THR A 232 -3.86 18.65 -32.64
N LEU A 233 -2.96 19.62 -32.40
CA LEU A 233 -1.81 19.87 -33.27
C LEU A 233 -0.92 18.63 -33.39
N PHE A 234 -0.62 17.98 -32.27
CA PHE A 234 0.14 16.74 -32.24
C PHE A 234 -0.52 15.63 -33.07
N LEU A 235 -1.83 15.42 -32.93
CA LEU A 235 -2.53 14.37 -33.68
C LEU A 235 -2.60 14.68 -35.18
N VAL A 236 -2.80 15.94 -35.56
CA VAL A 236 -2.78 16.36 -36.97
C VAL A 236 -1.41 16.09 -37.59
N ILE A 237 -0.32 16.54 -36.95
CA ILE A 237 1.04 16.30 -37.42
C ILE A 237 1.36 14.81 -37.47
N SER A 238 1.03 14.07 -36.40
CA SER A 238 1.28 12.62 -36.33
C SER A 238 0.53 11.85 -37.42
N PHE A 239 -0.66 12.31 -37.82
CA PHE A 239 -1.41 11.70 -38.92
C PHE A 239 -0.73 11.95 -40.27
N LEU A 240 -0.20 13.16 -40.49
CA LEU A 240 0.57 13.50 -41.70
C LEU A 240 1.89 12.70 -41.77
N ASP A 241 2.58 12.52 -40.64
CA ASP A 241 3.80 11.70 -40.54
C ASP A 241 3.52 10.20 -40.80
N LEU A 242 2.32 9.72 -40.48
CA LEU A 242 1.93 8.34 -40.76
C LEU A 242 1.87 8.07 -42.27
N GLN A 243 1.45 9.07 -43.05
CA GLN A 243 1.40 8.99 -44.52
C GLN A 243 2.80 8.89 -45.14
N SER A 244 3.80 9.55 -44.57
CA SER A 244 5.19 9.48 -45.05
C SER A 244 5.89 8.18 -44.64
N LEU A 245 5.53 7.59 -43.48
CA LEU A 245 6.06 6.30 -43.03
C LEU A 245 5.60 5.10 -43.86
N PHE A 246 4.42 5.15 -44.49
CA PHE A 246 4.00 4.13 -45.46
C PHE A 246 4.90 4.07 -46.72
N GLN A 247 5.74 5.08 -46.94
CA GLN A 247 6.64 5.17 -48.09
C GLN A 247 8.09 4.74 -47.77
N VAL A 248 8.43 4.49 -46.50
CA VAL A 248 9.79 4.14 -46.08
C VAL A 248 9.88 2.65 -45.72
N HIS A 249 10.75 1.92 -46.40
CA HIS A 249 11.04 0.52 -46.11
C HIS A 249 12.03 0.35 -44.94
N THR A 250 11.71 -0.64 -44.11
CA THR A 250 12.54 -1.33 -43.10
C THR A 250 13.22 -0.44 -42.04
N ILE A 251 12.48 -0.13 -40.97
CA ILE A 251 13.06 0.30 -39.69
C ILE A 251 13.69 -0.93 -39.01
N SER A 252 14.91 -0.80 -38.48
CA SER A 252 15.53 -1.90 -37.73
C SER A 252 14.70 -2.27 -36.50
N PRO A 253 14.60 -3.57 -36.12
CA PRO A 253 13.83 -4.01 -34.96
C PRO A 253 14.21 -3.28 -33.65
N GLN A 254 15.49 -2.95 -33.48
CA GLN A 254 16.01 -2.22 -32.33
C GLN A 254 15.48 -0.78 -32.27
N ASN A 255 15.49 -0.07 -33.39
CA ASN A 255 14.98 1.31 -33.47
C ASN A 255 13.47 1.37 -33.32
N ALA A 256 12.74 0.38 -33.86
CA ALA A 256 11.31 0.25 -33.69
C ALA A 256 10.94 -0.02 -32.21
N SER A 257 11.69 -0.90 -31.54
CA SER A 257 11.52 -1.19 -30.11
C SER A 257 11.80 0.04 -29.23
N HIS A 258 12.91 0.74 -29.44
CA HIS A 258 13.23 1.94 -28.65
C HIS A 258 12.17 3.04 -28.82
N THR A 259 11.73 3.28 -30.07
CA THR A 259 10.71 4.30 -30.39
C THR A 259 9.35 3.96 -29.79
N ALA A 260 8.94 2.68 -29.81
CA ALA A 260 7.63 2.32 -29.28
C ALA A 260 7.60 2.23 -27.73
N VAL A 261 8.70 1.86 -27.05
CA VAL A 261 8.78 1.92 -25.57
C VAL A 261 8.81 3.37 -25.06
N SER A 262 9.66 4.22 -25.64
CA SER A 262 9.72 5.64 -25.26
C SER A 262 8.39 6.35 -25.53
N GLY A 263 7.76 6.09 -26.68
CA GLY A 263 6.43 6.59 -27.01
C GLY A 263 5.35 6.12 -26.04
N PHE A 264 5.39 4.86 -25.56
CA PHE A 264 4.45 4.36 -24.55
C PHE A 264 4.49 5.20 -23.27
N TRP A 265 5.68 5.41 -22.70
CA TRP A 265 5.83 6.16 -21.46
C TRP A 265 5.50 7.65 -21.60
N GLN A 266 5.78 8.25 -22.76
CA GLN A 266 5.37 9.62 -23.05
C GLN A 266 3.85 9.77 -23.05
N LEU A 267 3.12 8.87 -23.72
CA LEU A 267 1.66 8.88 -23.75
C LEU A 267 1.07 8.70 -22.33
N VAL A 268 1.66 7.81 -21.52
CA VAL A 268 1.27 7.63 -20.11
C VAL A 268 1.49 8.91 -19.29
N ARG A 269 2.64 9.58 -19.42
CA ARG A 269 2.94 10.83 -18.70
C ARG A 269 1.97 11.94 -19.07
N VAL A 270 1.63 12.05 -20.36
CA VAL A 270 0.63 13.02 -20.86
C VAL A 270 -0.76 12.72 -20.27
N ALA A 271 -1.16 11.46 -20.20
CA ALA A 271 -2.42 11.09 -19.57
C ALA A 271 -2.44 11.42 -18.06
N LEU A 272 -1.34 11.14 -17.35
CA LEU A 272 -1.19 11.51 -15.93
C LEU A 272 -1.24 13.03 -15.72
N LEU A 273 -0.63 13.82 -16.63
CA LEU A 273 -0.72 15.27 -16.63
C LEU A 273 -2.19 15.74 -16.72
N ASN A 274 -3.02 15.09 -17.54
CA ASN A 274 -4.45 15.45 -17.66
C ASN A 274 -5.23 15.16 -16.37
N PHE A 275 -4.96 14.04 -15.70
CA PHE A 275 -5.51 13.77 -14.37
C PHE A 275 -5.04 14.77 -13.32
N ALA A 276 -3.74 15.13 -13.34
CA ALA A 276 -3.19 16.13 -12.44
C ALA A 276 -3.84 17.50 -12.66
N THR A 277 -4.04 17.91 -13.92
CA THR A 277 -4.75 19.13 -14.29
C THR A 277 -6.18 19.12 -13.74
N LEU A 278 -6.92 18.02 -13.89
CA LEU A 278 -8.26 17.89 -13.31
C LEU A 278 -8.25 18.00 -11.78
N ALA A 279 -7.28 17.37 -11.11
CA ALA A 279 -7.14 17.42 -9.66
C ALA A 279 -6.82 18.85 -9.19
N VAL A 280 -5.91 19.56 -9.86
CA VAL A 280 -5.58 20.96 -9.58
C VAL A 280 -6.82 21.84 -9.76
N CYS A 281 -7.56 21.67 -10.85
CA CYS A 281 -8.83 22.38 -11.04
C CYS A 281 -9.84 22.08 -9.92
N TYR A 282 -9.91 20.84 -9.44
CA TYR A 282 -10.82 20.46 -8.34
C TYR A 282 -10.47 21.14 -7.00
N PHE A 283 -9.19 21.18 -6.65
CA PHE A 283 -8.73 21.71 -5.36
C PHE A 283 -8.61 23.24 -5.36
N PHE A 284 -8.18 23.85 -6.47
CA PHE A 284 -7.78 25.26 -6.49
C PHE A 284 -8.71 26.18 -7.27
N SER A 285 -9.57 25.67 -8.17
CA SER A 285 -10.46 26.54 -8.97
C SER A 285 -11.61 27.09 -8.15
N LYS A 286 -11.83 28.42 -8.20
CA LYS A 286 -12.92 29.12 -7.50
C LYS A 286 -14.29 28.55 -7.85
N VAL A 287 -14.50 28.26 -9.13
CA VAL A 287 -15.72 27.65 -9.66
C VAL A 287 -15.35 26.33 -10.29
N ALA A 288 -16.07 25.27 -9.94
CA ALA A 288 -15.86 23.97 -10.56
C ALA A 288 -16.06 24.05 -12.09
N VAL A 289 -15.02 23.67 -12.84
CA VAL A 289 -14.96 23.77 -14.31
C VAL A 289 -16.12 23.03 -14.98
N TRP A 290 -16.48 21.86 -14.45
CA TRP A 290 -17.60 21.04 -14.93
C TRP A 290 -18.99 21.61 -14.62
N ASN A 291 -19.13 22.72 -13.88
CA ASN A 291 -20.44 23.36 -13.67
C ASN A 291 -20.89 24.19 -14.88
N LYS A 292 -19.96 24.58 -15.76
CA LYS A 292 -20.25 25.38 -16.96
C LYS A 292 -20.20 24.49 -18.20
N LYS A 293 -21.07 24.77 -19.18
CA LYS A 293 -21.17 23.99 -20.43
C LYS A 293 -19.84 23.97 -21.20
N ALA A 294 -19.19 25.12 -21.36
CA ALA A 294 -17.88 25.23 -22.01
C ALA A 294 -16.81 24.37 -21.30
N GLY A 295 -16.74 24.46 -19.97
CA GLY A 295 -15.80 23.66 -19.18
C GLY A 295 -16.04 22.15 -19.25
N LYS A 296 -17.31 21.71 -19.31
CA LYS A 296 -17.63 20.30 -19.58
C LYS A 296 -17.11 19.86 -20.94
N ILE A 297 -17.38 20.62 -22.00
CA ILE A 297 -16.93 20.30 -23.35
C ILE A 297 -15.39 20.21 -23.41
N LEU A 298 -14.69 21.21 -22.88
CA LEU A 298 -13.23 21.24 -22.80
C LEU A 298 -12.65 20.03 -22.05
N LEU A 299 -13.22 19.67 -20.89
CA LEU A 299 -12.80 18.49 -20.15
C LEU A 299 -13.11 17.18 -20.88
N THR A 300 -14.26 17.10 -21.56
CA THR A 300 -14.62 15.94 -22.38
C THR A 300 -13.65 15.76 -23.53
N ILE A 301 -13.26 16.83 -24.22
CA ILE A 301 -12.25 16.81 -25.27
C ILE A 301 -10.89 16.39 -24.70
N LEU A 302 -10.45 17.00 -23.60
CA LEU A 302 -9.19 16.67 -22.93
C LEU A 302 -9.11 15.19 -22.56
N PHE A 303 -10.15 14.65 -21.91
CA PHE A 303 -10.18 13.24 -21.53
C PHE A 303 -10.47 12.30 -22.71
N GLY A 304 -11.07 12.81 -23.79
CA GLY A 304 -11.13 12.14 -25.09
C GLY A 304 -9.72 11.92 -25.67
N TYR A 305 -8.87 12.94 -25.64
CA TYR A 305 -7.45 12.79 -26.00
C TYR A 305 -6.71 11.84 -25.06
N THR A 306 -6.92 11.95 -23.75
CA THR A 306 -6.36 11.01 -22.77
C THR A 306 -6.72 9.56 -23.12
N LEU A 307 -7.99 9.32 -23.49
CA LEU A 307 -8.45 7.98 -23.85
C LEU A 307 -7.78 7.50 -25.15
N ALA A 308 -7.72 8.35 -26.17
CA ALA A 308 -7.04 8.03 -27.42
C ALA A 308 -5.56 7.69 -27.19
N PHE A 309 -4.84 8.48 -26.40
CA PHE A 309 -3.44 8.23 -26.04
C PHE A 309 -3.27 6.94 -25.24
N ALA A 310 -4.17 6.64 -24.30
CA ALA A 310 -4.14 5.40 -23.54
C ALA A 310 -4.42 4.18 -24.43
N LEU A 311 -5.34 4.29 -25.41
CA LEU A 311 -5.62 3.23 -26.39
C LEU A 311 -4.46 3.04 -27.36
N LEU A 312 -3.80 4.12 -27.81
CA LEU A 312 -2.58 4.02 -28.63
C LEU A 312 -1.42 3.36 -27.88
N ALA A 313 -1.23 3.71 -26.61
CA ALA A 313 -0.25 3.06 -25.74
C ALA A 313 -0.60 1.57 -25.52
N SER A 314 -1.88 1.27 -25.31
CA SER A 314 -2.41 -0.10 -25.19
C SER A 314 -2.18 -0.91 -26.46
N TRP A 315 -2.45 -0.34 -27.64
CA TRP A 315 -2.19 -0.99 -28.93
C TRP A 315 -0.71 -1.32 -29.11
N LYS A 316 0.18 -0.36 -28.82
CA LYS A 316 1.62 -0.61 -28.86
C LYS A 316 2.02 -1.75 -27.92
N LEU A 317 1.55 -1.73 -26.67
CA LEU A 317 1.92 -2.72 -25.67
C LEU A 317 1.34 -4.12 -25.94
N PHE A 318 0.03 -4.26 -26.06
CA PHE A 318 -0.62 -5.56 -26.24
C PHE A 318 -0.53 -6.07 -27.67
N GLY A 319 -0.81 -5.20 -28.65
CA GLY A 319 -0.91 -5.57 -30.06
C GLY A 319 0.44 -5.78 -30.75
N ILE A 320 1.47 -5.04 -30.35
CA ILE A 320 2.82 -5.19 -30.94
C ILE A 320 3.73 -5.95 -29.97
N TYR A 321 3.93 -5.46 -28.74
CA TYR A 321 4.98 -6.04 -27.88
C TYR A 321 4.66 -7.42 -27.34
N ILE A 322 3.52 -7.57 -26.66
CA ILE A 322 3.18 -8.84 -26.02
C ILE A 322 2.90 -9.90 -27.08
N ALA A 323 2.25 -9.53 -28.19
CA ALA A 323 1.98 -10.43 -29.29
C ALA A 323 3.26 -10.94 -30.00
N LEU A 324 4.24 -10.07 -30.27
CA LEU A 324 5.45 -10.46 -31.01
C LEU A 324 6.57 -11.00 -30.13
N TYR A 325 6.70 -10.52 -28.90
CA TYR A 325 7.86 -10.79 -28.04
C TYR A 325 7.50 -11.46 -26.71
N GLY A 326 6.23 -11.82 -26.49
CA GLY A 326 5.77 -12.51 -25.29
C GLY A 326 5.59 -11.62 -24.05
N ILE A 327 5.14 -12.25 -22.96
CA ILE A 327 4.92 -11.60 -21.66
C ILE A 327 6.25 -11.51 -20.91
N THR A 328 6.54 -10.36 -20.33
CA THR A 328 7.66 -10.14 -19.39
C THR A 328 7.15 -9.40 -18.15
N PRO A 329 7.87 -9.44 -17.01
CA PRO A 329 7.46 -8.75 -15.78
C PRO A 329 7.05 -7.29 -16.00
N LEU A 330 7.91 -6.52 -16.69
CA LEU A 330 7.68 -5.10 -16.96
C LEU A 330 6.53 -4.84 -17.92
N ARG A 331 6.32 -5.71 -18.92
CA ARG A 331 5.18 -5.62 -19.85
C ARG A 331 3.87 -5.93 -19.13
N LEU A 332 3.87 -6.87 -18.20
CA LEU A 332 2.70 -7.22 -17.40
C LEU A 332 2.31 -6.07 -16.44
N ILE A 333 3.28 -5.47 -15.75
CA ILE A 333 3.04 -4.28 -14.90
C ILE A 333 2.53 -3.10 -15.73
N SER A 334 3.15 -2.87 -16.89
CA SER A 334 2.73 -1.82 -17.83
C SER A 334 1.33 -2.08 -18.39
N GLY A 335 0.99 -3.36 -18.61
CA GLY A 335 -0.34 -3.82 -19.05
C GLY A 335 -1.40 -3.57 -18.00
N TRP A 336 -1.11 -3.91 -16.74
CA TRP A 336 -1.97 -3.57 -15.61
C TRP A 336 -2.16 -2.05 -15.46
N PHE A 337 -1.08 -1.28 -15.58
CA PHE A 337 -1.14 0.16 -15.42
C PHE A 337 -1.99 0.82 -16.51
N ILE A 338 -1.85 0.40 -17.77
CA ILE A 338 -2.62 0.98 -18.88
C ILE A 338 -4.11 0.64 -18.79
N THR A 339 -4.49 -0.55 -18.31
CA THR A 339 -5.91 -0.90 -18.11
C THR A 339 -6.53 -0.06 -17.00
N VAL A 340 -5.81 0.18 -15.90
CA VAL A 340 -6.21 1.13 -14.84
C VAL A 340 -6.41 2.53 -15.42
N LEU A 341 -5.47 3.00 -16.25
CA LEU A 341 -5.54 4.33 -16.86
C LEU A 341 -6.77 4.49 -17.78
N ILE A 342 -7.03 3.50 -18.65
CA ILE A 342 -8.21 3.48 -19.54
C ILE A 342 -9.49 3.50 -18.71
N PHE A 343 -9.58 2.64 -17.69
CA PHE A 343 -10.76 2.53 -16.85
C PHE A 343 -11.06 3.85 -16.11
N TRP A 344 -10.04 4.47 -15.50
CA TRP A 344 -10.18 5.77 -14.84
C TRP A 344 -10.55 6.89 -15.81
N THR A 345 -10.02 6.85 -17.03
CA THR A 345 -10.34 7.83 -18.08
C THR A 345 -11.81 7.74 -18.47
N MET A 346 -12.31 6.52 -18.74
CA MET A 346 -13.72 6.26 -19.03
C MET A 346 -14.63 6.73 -17.89
N LEU A 347 -14.31 6.35 -16.65
CA LEU A 347 -15.03 6.78 -15.46
C LEU A 347 -15.09 8.31 -15.33
N THR A 348 -14.00 9.00 -15.68
CA THR A 348 -13.92 10.46 -15.66
C THR A 348 -14.81 11.10 -16.72
N ILE A 349 -14.78 10.60 -17.96
CA ILE A 349 -15.65 11.07 -19.05
C ILE A 349 -17.12 10.91 -18.67
N ILE A 350 -17.51 9.74 -18.15
CA ILE A 350 -18.89 9.48 -17.71
C ILE A 350 -19.24 10.47 -16.58
N ARG A 351 -18.33 10.71 -15.64
CA ARG A 351 -18.58 11.54 -14.45
C ARG A 351 -18.81 13.01 -14.80
N ILE A 352 -18.14 13.51 -15.83
CA ILE A 352 -18.33 14.88 -16.33
C ILE A 352 -19.79 15.11 -16.77
N HIS A 353 -20.45 14.08 -17.30
CA HIS A 353 -21.81 14.16 -17.82
C HIS A 353 -22.87 13.69 -16.82
N LYS A 354 -22.59 12.64 -16.06
CA LYS A 354 -23.51 12.03 -15.09
C LYS A 354 -22.86 11.99 -13.71
N LEU A 355 -23.59 12.41 -12.68
CA LEU A 355 -23.11 12.34 -11.31
C LEU A 355 -23.20 10.90 -10.79
N PHE A 356 -22.05 10.27 -10.55
CA PHE A 356 -21.96 8.97 -9.88
C PHE A 356 -20.63 8.85 -9.11
N LEU A 357 -20.49 7.76 -8.37
CA LEU A 357 -19.34 7.50 -7.49
C LEU A 357 -18.11 6.98 -8.25
N ALA A 358 -17.69 7.69 -9.30
CA ALA A 358 -16.61 7.26 -10.18
C ALA A 358 -15.32 6.91 -9.44
N ILE A 359 -14.92 7.74 -8.46
CA ILE A 359 -13.70 7.51 -7.68
C ILE A 359 -13.80 6.22 -6.85
N ARG A 360 -14.98 5.90 -6.30
CA ARG A 360 -15.21 4.66 -5.56
C ARG A 360 -14.97 3.45 -6.46
N TYR A 361 -15.56 3.44 -7.64
CA TYR A 361 -15.38 2.36 -8.61
C TYR A 361 -13.95 2.27 -9.15
N GLY A 362 -13.29 3.41 -9.38
CA GLY A 362 -11.89 3.46 -9.78
C GLY A 362 -10.95 2.86 -8.73
N ILE A 363 -11.19 3.14 -7.44
CA ILE A 363 -10.43 2.56 -6.33
C ILE A 363 -10.72 1.06 -6.19
N PHE A 364 -11.98 0.63 -6.33
CA PHE A 364 -12.33 -0.79 -6.33
C PHE A 364 -11.58 -1.55 -7.43
N TYR A 365 -11.56 -1.01 -8.64
CA TYR A 365 -10.83 -1.60 -9.75
C TYR A 365 -9.34 -1.71 -9.47
N ILE A 366 -8.71 -0.67 -8.91
CA ILE A 366 -7.30 -0.71 -8.53
C ILE A 366 -7.05 -1.82 -7.49
N ILE A 367 -7.84 -1.86 -6.41
CA ILE A 367 -7.68 -2.85 -5.34
C ILE A 367 -7.82 -4.27 -5.87
N ILE A 368 -8.81 -4.53 -6.72
CA ILE A 368 -9.04 -5.85 -7.31
C ILE A 368 -7.87 -6.23 -8.21
N THR A 369 -7.50 -5.36 -9.15
CA THR A 369 -6.49 -5.68 -10.16
C THR A 369 -5.08 -5.79 -9.57
N ILE A 370 -4.70 -4.95 -8.62
CA ILE A 370 -3.39 -5.06 -7.94
C ILE A 370 -3.31 -6.31 -7.06
N THR A 371 -4.44 -6.79 -6.53
CA THR A 371 -4.51 -8.02 -5.75
C THR A 371 -4.35 -9.26 -6.63
N ILE A 372 -4.86 -9.20 -7.87
CA ILE A 372 -4.74 -10.29 -8.86
C ILE A 372 -3.34 -10.31 -9.50
N LEU A 373 -2.67 -9.16 -9.59
CA LEU A 373 -1.41 -9.03 -10.32
C LEU A 373 -0.31 -10.03 -9.89
N PRO A 374 -0.04 -10.31 -8.59
CA PRO A 374 0.92 -11.34 -8.18
C PRO A 374 0.56 -12.75 -8.69
N TYR A 375 -0.72 -13.07 -8.82
CA TYR A 375 -1.17 -14.38 -9.36
C TYR A 375 -0.91 -14.47 -10.86
N LEU A 376 -1.08 -13.37 -11.60
CA LEU A 376 -0.72 -13.33 -13.02
C LEU A 376 0.79 -13.46 -13.21
N PHE A 377 1.59 -12.85 -12.34
CA PHE A 377 3.03 -13.06 -12.30
C PHE A 377 3.36 -14.54 -12.09
N ALA A 378 2.80 -15.15 -11.05
CA ALA A 378 3.00 -16.57 -10.76
C ALA A 378 2.58 -17.51 -11.91
N MET A 379 1.52 -17.16 -12.65
CA MET A 379 0.97 -18.00 -13.71
C MET A 379 1.73 -17.90 -15.04
N TYR A 380 2.22 -16.71 -15.39
CA TYR A 380 2.79 -16.45 -16.71
C TYR A 380 4.32 -16.31 -16.72
N LEU A 381 4.95 -16.13 -15.56
CA LEU A 381 6.37 -15.77 -15.46
C LEU A 381 7.18 -16.64 -14.49
N ASN A 382 6.56 -17.64 -13.86
CA ASN A 382 7.16 -18.49 -12.84
C ASN A 382 7.29 -19.94 -13.31
#